data_AF-A0A6A3A447-F1
#
_entry.id   AF-A0A6A3A447-F1
#
_cell.length_a   1.000
_cell.length_b   1.000
_cell.length_c   1.000
_cell.angle_alpha   90.00
_cell.angle_beta   90.00
_cell.angle_gamma   90.00
#
_symmetry.space_group_name_H-M   'P 1'
#
loop_
_entity.id
_entity.type
_entity.pdbx_description
1 polymer ?
#
loop_
_entity_poly.entity_id
_entity_poly.type
_entity_poly.pdbx_seq_one_letter_code
_entity_poly.pdbx_strand_id
1 'polypeptide(L)'
;MEQFLSQHPECQGKVVLVQIALPARGRGKDVKEVQEETYSTVKRINKTFGKPGYDPVVLIDEPLKFYERIAYYTVAECCLVTAVRDGMNLIPYEYIISRQGNERLDMVLGLDPSTPKKSMLVVSEFIGCSPSLSGAIRVNPWNIGSVADAMDGALAMAEAEKQGRYEKHYRYVSTHHVGYWARSFVQDLEWTCREHARRGCWGIGFGLSFRVVALDPNFKKLSTEHIVSAYKRTTTRAIILDYDGTLMPQPSIDKSPSSKSIDILNSLCRDTNNVVFIVSARSRKTLTQWFSACEKLGIAAEHGYFFRVKRDAEWKTCASHRLYLEADCRTCDAAIHGDYGRVKH
;
A
#
# COMPACT_ATOMS: atom_id res chain seq x y z
N MET A 1 -28.46 8.24 7.65
CA MET A 1 -29.54 9.24 7.85
C MET A 1 -30.62 8.76 8.80
N GLU A 2 -31.28 7.63 8.54
CA GLU A 2 -32.35 7.14 9.43
C GLU A 2 -31.88 6.98 10.89
N GLN A 3 -30.81 6.20 11.09
CA GLN A 3 -30.25 5.98 12.42
C GLN A 3 -29.78 7.28 13.06
N PHE A 4 -29.16 8.17 12.29
CA PHE A 4 -28.76 9.52 12.72
C PHE A 4 -29.96 10.33 13.26
N LEU A 5 -31.07 10.40 12.52
CA LEU A 5 -32.27 11.11 12.96
C LEU A 5 -32.96 10.46 14.18
N SER A 6 -32.81 9.15 14.34
CA SER A 6 -33.33 8.42 15.50
C SER A 6 -32.48 8.64 16.75
N GLN A 7 -31.16 8.76 16.61
CA GLN A 7 -30.22 8.98 17.71
C GLN A 7 -30.15 10.47 18.11
N HIS A 8 -30.37 11.37 17.15
CA HIS A 8 -30.29 12.83 17.33
C HIS A 8 -31.63 13.52 16.97
N PRO A 9 -32.66 13.42 17.83
CA PRO A 9 -33.95 14.08 17.59
C PRO A 9 -33.84 15.61 17.39
N GLU A 10 -32.84 16.24 17.99
CA GLU A 10 -32.54 17.68 17.89
C GLU A 10 -32.17 18.15 16.48
N CYS A 11 -31.74 17.22 15.61
CA CYS A 11 -31.40 17.46 14.21
C CYS A 11 -32.60 17.34 13.27
N GLN A 12 -33.72 16.76 13.73
CA GLN A 12 -34.94 16.63 12.95
C GLN A 12 -35.54 18.02 12.64
N GLY A 13 -35.74 18.31 11.35
CA GLY A 13 -36.19 19.61 10.88
C GLY A 13 -35.08 20.64 10.66
N LYS A 14 -33.82 20.29 10.94
CA LYS A 14 -32.65 21.17 10.73
C LYS A 14 -31.69 20.63 9.67
N VAL A 15 -31.60 19.31 9.53
CA VAL A 15 -30.65 18.64 8.62
C VAL A 15 -31.41 18.00 7.46
N VAL A 16 -30.91 18.17 6.24
CA VAL A 16 -31.42 17.53 5.02
C VAL A 16 -30.27 16.81 4.33
N LEU A 17 -30.48 15.55 3.94
CA LEU A 17 -29.56 14.80 3.10
C LEU A 17 -30.01 14.94 1.64
N VAL A 18 -29.21 15.60 0.82
CA VAL A 18 -29.41 15.62 -0.64
C VAL A 18 -28.60 14.51 -1.28
N GLN A 19 -29.29 13.51 -1.83
CA GLN A 19 -28.69 12.40 -2.55
C GLN A 19 -28.88 12.61 -4.05
N ILE A 20 -27.79 12.83 -4.77
CA ILE A 20 -27.79 12.92 -6.23
C ILE A 20 -27.43 11.54 -6.79
N ALA A 21 -28.37 10.88 -7.45
CA ALA A 21 -28.14 9.61 -8.11
C ALA A 21 -27.59 9.87 -9.52
N LEU A 22 -26.33 9.51 -9.75
CA LEU A 22 -25.78 9.54 -11.10
C LEU A 22 -26.30 8.34 -11.88
N PRO A 23 -26.64 8.50 -13.17
CA PRO A 23 -27.16 7.41 -13.98
C PRO A 23 -26.16 6.24 -13.99
N ALA A 24 -26.67 5.04 -13.74
CA ALA A 24 -25.85 3.84 -13.68
C ALA A 24 -25.10 3.62 -15.00
N ARG A 25 -23.80 3.30 -14.90
CA ARG A 25 -22.96 3.01 -16.08
C ARG A 25 -23.23 1.63 -16.69
N GLY A 26 -24.04 0.81 -16.02
CA GLY A 26 -24.42 -0.54 -16.44
C GLY A 26 -25.94 -0.70 -16.57
N ARG A 27 -26.35 -1.73 -17.31
CA ARG A 27 -27.75 -2.16 -17.42
C ARG A 27 -27.86 -3.55 -16.81
N GLY A 28 -28.88 -3.80 -16.01
CA GLY A 28 -29.07 -5.10 -15.36
C GLY A 28 -30.15 -5.10 -14.30
N LYS A 29 -30.47 -6.30 -13.80
CA LYS A 29 -31.47 -6.49 -12.73
C LYS A 29 -30.99 -5.87 -11.41
N ASP A 30 -29.73 -6.07 -11.06
CA ASP A 30 -29.11 -5.56 -9.83
C ASP A 30 -29.20 -4.03 -9.72
N VAL A 31 -29.04 -3.31 -10.85
CA VAL A 31 -29.15 -1.85 -10.88
C VAL A 31 -30.58 -1.40 -10.55
N LYS A 32 -31.59 -2.11 -11.08
CA LYS A 32 -33.00 -1.80 -10.80
C LYS A 32 -33.36 -2.14 -9.37
N GLU A 33 -32.90 -3.28 -8.85
CA GLU A 33 -33.14 -3.68 -7.46
C GLU A 33 -32.57 -2.63 -6.49
N VAL A 34 -31.34 -2.16 -6.72
CA VAL A 34 -30.72 -1.08 -5.91
C VAL A 34 -31.48 0.23 -6.03
N GLN A 35 -31.96 0.60 -7.22
CA GLN A 35 -32.79 1.79 -7.40
C GLN A 35 -34.09 1.69 -6.61
N GLU A 36 -34.83 0.58 -6.75
CA GLU A 36 -36.09 0.33 -6.04
C GLU A 36 -35.89 0.34 -4.51
N GLU A 37 -34.83 -0.28 -4.02
CA GLU A 37 -34.46 -0.27 -2.60
C GLU A 37 -34.15 1.15 -2.11
N THR A 38 -33.43 1.94 -2.92
CA THR A 38 -33.13 3.35 -2.62
C THR A 38 -34.40 4.17 -2.51
N TYR A 39 -35.31 4.07 -3.50
CA TYR A 39 -36.59 4.77 -3.49
C TYR A 39 -37.46 4.38 -2.29
N SER A 40 -37.56 3.08 -2.00
CA SER A 40 -38.29 2.56 -0.84
C SER A 40 -37.73 3.11 0.47
N THR A 41 -36.40 3.14 0.61
CA THR A 41 -35.71 3.65 1.79
C THR A 41 -35.93 5.14 1.98
N VAL A 42 -35.79 5.95 0.93
CA VAL A 42 -36.06 7.40 0.97
C VAL A 42 -37.50 7.67 1.39
N LYS A 43 -38.46 6.98 0.77
CA LYS A 43 -39.89 7.11 1.10
C LYS A 43 -40.18 6.75 2.55
N ARG A 44 -39.55 5.68 3.05
CA ARG A 44 -39.69 5.23 4.43
C ARG A 44 -39.14 6.24 5.42
N ILE A 45 -37.95 6.80 5.18
CA ILE A 45 -37.34 7.82 6.05
C ILE A 45 -38.18 9.09 6.06
N ASN A 46 -38.57 9.60 4.89
CA ASN A 46 -39.37 10.82 4.80
C ASN A 46 -40.77 10.64 5.41
N LYS A 47 -41.37 9.45 5.32
CA LYS A 47 -42.64 9.16 6.00
C LYS A 47 -42.50 9.17 7.52
N THR A 48 -41.40 8.66 8.05
CA THR A 48 -41.19 8.55 9.51
C THR A 48 -40.76 9.88 10.14
N PHE A 49 -39.88 10.63 9.50
CA PHE A 49 -39.25 11.82 10.08
C PHE A 49 -39.64 13.14 9.39
N GLY A 50 -40.36 13.08 8.27
CA GLY A 50 -40.80 14.26 7.52
C GLY A 50 -41.90 15.04 8.23
N LYS A 51 -41.95 16.34 7.94
CA LYS A 51 -42.95 17.28 8.46
C LYS A 51 -43.46 18.14 7.29
N PRO A 52 -44.61 18.84 7.39
CA PRO A 52 -45.06 19.74 6.34
C PRO A 52 -43.96 20.76 5.97
N GLY A 53 -43.49 20.73 4.72
CA GLY A 53 -42.41 21.59 4.22
C GLY A 53 -40.99 21.12 4.57
N TYR A 54 -40.81 19.92 5.15
CA TYR A 54 -39.51 19.35 5.49
C TYR A 54 -39.42 17.88 5.12
N ASP A 55 -38.56 17.59 4.15
CA ASP A 55 -38.17 16.23 3.76
C ASP A 55 -36.72 15.97 4.19
N PRO A 56 -36.47 15.02 5.11
CA PRO A 56 -35.12 14.73 5.60
C PRO A 56 -34.17 14.20 4.53
N VAL A 57 -34.69 13.54 3.50
CA VAL A 57 -33.89 13.03 2.36
C VAL A 57 -34.49 13.50 1.05
N VAL A 58 -33.71 14.24 0.28
CA VAL A 58 -34.07 14.69 -1.08
C VAL A 58 -33.27 13.86 -2.07
N LEU A 59 -33.96 12.99 -2.82
CA LEU A 59 -33.36 12.17 -3.87
C LEU A 59 -33.54 12.86 -5.23
N ILE A 60 -32.43 13.15 -5.90
CA ILE A 60 -32.40 13.68 -7.26
C ILE A 60 -31.92 12.55 -8.18
N ASP A 61 -32.86 11.90 -8.86
CA ASP A 61 -32.59 10.84 -9.86
C ASP A 61 -32.73 11.37 -11.29
N GLU A 62 -32.16 12.55 -11.52
CA GLU A 62 -32.09 13.17 -12.83
C GLU A 62 -30.65 13.57 -13.12
N PRO A 63 -30.22 13.52 -14.39
CA PRO A 63 -28.86 13.91 -14.76
C PRO A 63 -28.67 15.41 -14.55
N LEU A 64 -27.98 15.76 -13.47
CA LEU A 64 -27.58 17.13 -13.21
C LEU A 64 -26.40 17.54 -14.09
N LYS A 65 -26.45 18.79 -14.57
CA LYS A 65 -25.32 19.42 -15.24
C LYS A 65 -24.22 19.67 -14.22
N PHE A 66 -22.99 19.78 -14.71
CA PHE A 66 -21.81 19.96 -13.87
C PHE A 66 -21.95 21.13 -12.89
N TYR A 67 -22.40 22.31 -13.36
CA TYR A 67 -22.53 23.49 -12.52
C TYR A 67 -23.60 23.35 -11.42
N GLU A 68 -24.67 22.58 -11.65
CA GLU A 68 -25.71 22.33 -10.65
C GLU A 68 -25.16 21.48 -9.52
N ARG A 69 -24.37 20.45 -9.86
CA ARG A 69 -23.67 19.63 -8.86
C ARG A 69 -22.69 20.44 -8.02
N ILE A 70 -21.93 21.33 -8.66
CA ILE A 70 -21.01 22.23 -7.94
C ILE A 70 -21.78 23.14 -7.00
N ALA A 71 -22.95 23.67 -7.39
CA ALA A 71 -23.79 24.49 -6.52
C ALA A 71 -24.24 23.74 -5.25
N TYR A 72 -24.58 22.45 -5.35
CA TYR A 72 -24.85 21.63 -4.16
C TYR A 72 -23.61 21.48 -3.27
N TYR A 73 -22.43 21.27 -3.85
CA TYR A 73 -21.19 21.18 -3.08
C TYR A 73 -20.80 22.50 -2.41
N THR A 74 -21.08 23.65 -3.02
CA THR A 74 -20.77 24.94 -2.39
C THR A 74 -21.61 25.19 -1.15
N VAL A 75 -22.88 24.78 -1.14
CA VAL A 75 -23.77 24.99 0.02
C VAL A 75 -23.63 23.92 1.09
N ALA A 76 -23.30 22.67 0.73
CA ALA A 76 -23.27 21.56 1.68
C ALA A 76 -22.25 21.73 2.82
N GLU A 77 -22.72 21.62 4.06
CA GLU A 77 -21.90 21.69 5.27
C GLU A 77 -21.03 20.45 5.45
N CYS A 78 -21.51 19.29 5.01
CA CYS A 78 -20.80 18.01 5.07
C CYS A 78 -21.05 17.20 3.80
N CYS A 79 -19.98 16.61 3.26
CA CYS A 79 -20.04 15.67 2.15
C CYS A 79 -19.82 14.23 2.66
N LEU A 80 -20.77 13.35 2.35
CA LEU A 80 -20.79 11.95 2.78
C LEU A 80 -20.41 11.04 1.60
N VAL A 81 -19.29 10.33 1.72
CA VAL A 81 -18.78 9.40 0.69
C VAL A 81 -18.51 8.04 1.32
N THR A 82 -19.57 7.25 1.47
CA THR A 82 -19.57 5.96 2.19
C THR A 82 -19.62 4.75 1.25
N ALA A 83 -18.86 4.80 0.14
CA ALA A 83 -18.78 3.67 -0.78
C ALA A 83 -18.18 2.42 -0.10
N VAL A 84 -18.77 1.24 -0.35
CA VAL A 84 -18.29 -0.05 0.19
C VAL A 84 -16.89 -0.37 -0.32
N ARG A 85 -16.61 -0.05 -1.58
CA ARG A 85 -15.28 -0.19 -2.19
C ARG A 85 -15.18 0.75 -3.39
N ASP A 86 -14.12 1.56 -3.43
CA ASP A 86 -13.86 2.43 -4.57
C ASP A 86 -12.35 2.60 -4.75
N GLY A 87 -11.88 2.48 -5.99
CA GLY A 87 -10.46 2.65 -6.30
C GLY A 87 -10.01 4.08 -6.05
N MET A 88 -10.69 5.05 -6.68
CA MET A 88 -10.42 6.46 -6.48
C MET A 88 -11.72 7.24 -6.67
N ASN A 89 -12.17 7.89 -5.60
CA ASN A 89 -13.37 8.71 -5.65
C ASN A 89 -12.98 10.19 -5.77
N LEU A 90 -13.45 10.85 -6.83
CA LEU A 90 -13.17 12.26 -7.10
C LEU A 90 -14.12 13.23 -6.38
N ILE A 91 -15.27 12.75 -5.88
CA ILE A 91 -16.28 13.60 -5.24
C ILE A 91 -15.71 14.40 -4.05
N PRO A 92 -14.92 13.81 -3.13
CA PRO A 92 -14.30 14.58 -2.06
C PRO A 92 -13.43 15.74 -2.56
N TYR A 93 -12.66 15.51 -3.63
CA TYR A 93 -11.78 16.53 -4.21
C TYR A 93 -12.59 17.66 -4.86
N GLU A 94 -13.62 17.30 -5.63
CA GLU A 94 -14.55 18.28 -6.23
C GLU A 94 -15.24 19.12 -5.14
N TYR A 95 -15.68 18.49 -4.04
CA TYR A 95 -16.29 19.17 -2.91
C TYR A 95 -15.34 20.16 -2.24
N ILE A 96 -14.11 19.76 -1.92
CA ILE A 96 -13.11 20.63 -1.29
C ILE A 96 -12.82 21.87 -2.15
N ILE A 97 -12.65 21.68 -3.46
CA ILE A 97 -12.42 22.79 -4.40
C ILE A 97 -13.66 23.67 -4.53
N SER A 98 -14.86 23.10 -4.55
CA SER A 98 -16.10 23.87 -4.58
C SER A 98 -16.24 24.74 -3.33
N ARG A 99 -15.87 24.23 -2.16
CA ARG A 99 -15.90 24.97 -0.88
C ARG A 99 -14.85 26.08 -0.76
N GLN A 100 -13.75 26.01 -1.53
CA GLN A 100 -12.83 27.14 -1.68
C GLN A 100 -13.52 28.33 -2.35
N GLY A 101 -14.38 28.06 -3.33
CA GLY A 101 -15.15 29.08 -4.04
C GLY A 101 -14.28 30.08 -4.80
N ASN A 102 -14.86 31.24 -5.08
CA ASN A 102 -14.20 32.41 -5.64
C ASN A 102 -14.95 33.68 -5.20
N GLU A 103 -14.37 34.85 -5.45
CA GLU A 103 -14.95 36.14 -5.03
C GLU A 103 -16.40 36.36 -5.51
N ARG A 104 -16.74 35.91 -6.71
CA ARG A 104 -18.11 36.03 -7.24
C ARG A 104 -19.09 35.12 -6.52
N LEU A 105 -18.69 33.90 -6.19
CA LEU A 105 -19.50 32.98 -5.41
C LEU A 105 -19.69 33.48 -3.99
N ASP A 106 -18.65 34.04 -3.38
CA ASP A 106 -18.73 34.62 -2.04
C ASP A 106 -19.72 35.79 -2.02
N MET A 107 -19.68 36.67 -3.04
CA MET A 107 -20.66 37.75 -3.20
C MET A 107 -22.11 37.23 -3.34
N VAL A 108 -22.34 36.20 -4.17
CA VAL A 108 -23.68 35.64 -4.38
C VAL A 108 -24.21 34.96 -3.11
N LEU A 109 -23.34 34.29 -2.35
CA LEU A 109 -23.68 33.63 -1.09
C LEU A 109 -23.72 34.59 0.10
N GLY A 110 -23.41 35.87 -0.09
CA GLY A 110 -23.35 36.87 0.99
C GLY A 110 -22.26 36.57 2.03
N LEU A 111 -21.21 35.86 1.63
CA LEU A 111 -20.09 35.51 2.50
C LEU A 111 -19.05 36.64 2.48
N ASP A 112 -18.60 37.05 3.66
CA ASP A 112 -17.47 37.97 3.79
C ASP A 112 -16.19 37.28 3.27
N PRO A 113 -15.39 37.89 2.38
CA PRO A 113 -14.12 37.34 1.91
C PRO A 113 -13.13 36.96 3.02
N SER A 114 -13.23 37.59 4.19
CA SER A 114 -12.44 37.28 5.38
C SER A 114 -12.94 36.04 6.14
N THR A 115 -14.11 35.52 5.81
CA THR A 115 -14.68 34.33 6.45
C THR A 115 -13.83 33.11 6.13
N PRO A 116 -13.33 32.38 7.15
CA PRO A 116 -12.57 31.17 6.93
C PRO A 116 -13.39 30.11 6.19
N LYS A 117 -12.78 29.49 5.18
CA LYS A 117 -13.37 28.40 4.42
C LYS A 117 -13.37 27.10 5.23
N LYS A 118 -14.35 26.25 4.98
CA LYS A 118 -14.64 25.05 5.77
C LYS A 118 -15.12 23.93 4.86
N SER A 119 -14.66 22.71 5.13
CA SER A 119 -15.13 21.48 4.48
C SER A 119 -15.17 20.35 5.49
N MET A 120 -16.32 19.70 5.62
CA MET A 120 -16.45 18.48 6.40
C MET A 120 -16.67 17.30 5.48
N LEU A 121 -15.89 16.25 5.70
CA LEU A 121 -15.89 15.05 4.89
C LEU A 121 -16.02 13.84 5.79
N VAL A 122 -17.04 13.02 5.53
CA VAL A 122 -17.18 11.68 6.10
C VAL A 122 -16.92 10.69 4.98
N VAL A 123 -15.82 9.96 5.08
CA VAL A 123 -15.32 9.09 4.00
C VAL A 123 -15.18 7.65 4.47
N SER A 124 -15.52 6.71 3.60
CA SER A 124 -15.29 5.29 3.86
C SER A 124 -13.79 4.99 3.96
N GLU A 125 -13.40 4.07 4.84
CA GLU A 125 -12.02 3.58 4.93
C GLU A 125 -11.59 2.77 3.69
N PHE A 126 -12.56 2.29 2.90
CA PHE A 126 -12.35 1.43 1.73
C PHE A 126 -12.25 2.19 0.40
N ILE A 127 -12.12 3.52 0.44
CA ILE A 127 -11.92 4.34 -0.77
C ILE A 127 -10.45 4.78 -0.86
N GLY A 128 -9.86 4.73 -2.05
CA GLY A 128 -8.44 5.04 -2.23
C GLY A 128 -8.03 6.48 -1.93
N CYS A 129 -8.97 7.43 -1.84
CA CYS A 129 -8.67 8.80 -1.41
C CYS A 129 -8.66 9.00 0.11
N SER A 130 -9.10 8.00 0.89
CA SER A 130 -9.15 8.06 2.36
C SER A 130 -7.77 8.26 3.02
N PRO A 131 -6.69 7.58 2.57
CA PRO A 131 -5.35 7.83 3.11
C PRO A 131 -4.84 9.23 2.81
N SER A 132 -5.17 9.76 1.62
CA SER A 132 -4.75 11.08 1.13
C SER A 132 -5.41 12.24 1.88
N LEU A 133 -6.69 12.11 2.22
CA LEU A 133 -7.48 13.16 2.86
C LEU A 133 -7.45 13.03 4.39
N SER A 134 -6.28 13.22 4.99
CA SER A 134 -6.02 13.02 6.42
C SER A 134 -6.96 13.78 7.39
N GLY A 135 -7.57 14.88 6.97
CA GLY A 135 -8.54 15.64 7.77
C GLY A 135 -9.97 15.10 7.73
N ALA A 136 -10.26 14.03 6.95
CA ALA A 136 -11.61 13.50 6.80
C ALA A 136 -11.95 12.54 7.95
N ILE A 137 -13.23 12.47 8.32
CA ILE A 137 -13.74 11.52 9.31
C ILE A 137 -13.88 10.18 8.61
N ARG A 138 -13.04 9.21 8.99
CA ARG A 138 -13.03 7.88 8.39
C ARG A 138 -14.05 6.99 9.07
N VAL A 139 -14.87 6.31 8.28
CA VAL A 139 -15.90 5.41 8.79
C VAL A 139 -15.87 4.08 8.06
N ASN A 140 -16.28 3.02 8.76
CA ASN A 140 -16.60 1.76 8.12
C ASN A 140 -18.07 1.83 7.63
N PRO A 141 -18.36 1.76 6.33
CA PRO A 141 -19.72 1.87 5.81
C PRO A 141 -20.66 0.76 6.29
N TRP A 142 -20.13 -0.38 6.77
CA TRP A 142 -20.91 -1.47 7.34
C TRP A 142 -21.37 -1.19 8.78
N ASN A 143 -20.75 -0.23 9.47
CA ASN A 143 -21.14 0.19 10.80
C ASN A 143 -22.02 1.45 10.73
N ILE A 144 -23.33 1.24 10.63
CA ILE A 144 -24.32 2.32 10.46
C ILE A 144 -24.29 3.29 11.65
N GLY A 145 -24.04 2.80 12.88
CA GLY A 145 -23.90 3.64 14.06
C GLY A 145 -22.70 4.59 13.97
N SER A 146 -21.53 4.06 13.60
CA SER A 146 -20.33 4.88 13.41
C SER A 146 -20.51 5.93 12.30
N VAL A 147 -21.26 5.62 11.24
CA VAL A 147 -21.58 6.59 10.20
C VAL A 147 -22.50 7.69 10.75
N ALA A 148 -23.51 7.34 11.56
CA ALA A 148 -24.40 8.30 12.19
C ALA A 148 -23.64 9.23 13.16
N ASP A 149 -22.79 8.67 14.03
CA ASP A 149 -21.95 9.44 14.96
C ASP A 149 -20.99 10.36 14.21
N ALA A 150 -20.44 9.91 13.07
CA ALA A 150 -19.58 10.72 12.23
C ALA A 150 -20.32 11.87 11.54
N MET A 151 -21.59 11.67 11.15
CA MET A 151 -22.45 12.74 10.61
C MET A 151 -22.71 13.80 11.68
N ASP A 152 -23.06 13.38 12.90
CA ASP A 152 -23.25 14.30 14.03
C ASP A 152 -21.96 15.07 14.35
N GLY A 153 -20.86 14.33 14.51
CA GLY A 153 -19.54 14.89 14.77
C GLY A 153 -19.12 15.89 13.68
N ALA A 154 -19.42 15.63 12.41
CA ALA A 154 -19.12 16.58 11.32
C ALA A 154 -19.91 17.90 11.45
N LEU A 155 -21.17 17.84 11.86
CA LEU A 155 -22.05 19.00 11.98
C LEU A 155 -21.76 19.81 13.26
N ALA A 156 -21.59 19.12 14.40
CA ALA A 156 -21.37 19.71 15.71
C ALA A 156 -19.93 20.19 15.97
N MET A 157 -18.98 19.84 15.10
CA MET A 157 -17.57 20.20 15.25
C MET A 157 -17.35 21.72 15.37
N ALA A 158 -16.40 22.11 16.22
CA ALA A 158 -16.03 23.51 16.39
C ALA A 158 -15.48 24.11 15.09
N GLU A 159 -15.84 25.36 14.81
CA GLU A 159 -15.52 26.04 13.54
C GLU A 159 -14.00 26.13 13.26
N ALA A 160 -13.18 26.30 14.30
CA ALA A 160 -11.72 26.30 14.18
C ALA A 160 -11.16 24.94 13.74
N GLU A 161 -11.77 23.83 14.19
CA GLU A 161 -11.37 22.49 13.75
C GLU A 161 -11.81 22.23 12.31
N LYS A 162 -13.02 22.67 11.92
CA LYS A 162 -13.50 22.60 10.53
C LYS A 162 -12.56 23.33 9.58
N GLN A 163 -12.10 24.52 9.98
CA GLN A 163 -11.10 25.28 9.23
C GLN A 163 -9.76 24.54 9.12
N GLY A 164 -9.21 24.05 10.23
CA GLY A 164 -7.92 23.34 10.22
C GLY A 164 -7.94 22.06 9.37
N ARG A 165 -9.08 21.34 9.34
CA ARG A 165 -9.28 20.19 8.46
C ARG A 165 -9.36 20.60 7.00
N TYR A 166 -10.12 21.65 6.70
CA TYR A 166 -10.22 22.23 5.37
C TYR A 166 -8.85 22.65 4.80
N GLU A 167 -8.03 23.35 5.57
CA GLU A 167 -6.71 23.82 5.12
C GLU A 167 -5.80 22.65 4.72
N LYS A 168 -5.83 21.56 5.49
CA LYS A 168 -5.09 20.32 5.17
C LYS A 168 -5.60 19.70 3.88
N HIS A 169 -6.92 19.61 3.72
CA HIS A 169 -7.56 19.07 2.53
C HIS A 169 -7.23 19.88 1.29
N TYR A 170 -7.43 21.20 1.36
CA TYR A 170 -7.20 22.10 0.24
C TYR A 170 -5.73 22.13 -0.19
N ARG A 171 -4.79 22.17 0.78
CA ARG A 171 -3.36 22.07 0.50
C ARG A 171 -2.98 20.79 -0.24
N TYR A 172 -3.57 19.66 0.15
CA TYR A 172 -3.33 18.39 -0.54
C TYR A 172 -3.87 18.43 -1.98
N VAL A 173 -5.13 18.82 -2.16
CA VAL A 173 -5.81 18.81 -3.47
C VAL A 173 -5.15 19.77 -4.46
N SER A 174 -4.74 20.96 -4.00
CA SER A 174 -4.07 21.98 -4.82
C SER A 174 -2.67 21.57 -5.29
N THR A 175 -1.96 20.75 -4.51
CA THR A 175 -0.60 20.29 -4.84
C THR A 175 -0.61 18.98 -5.64
N HIS A 176 -1.59 18.11 -5.40
CA HIS A 176 -1.68 16.77 -6.01
C HIS A 176 -2.78 16.71 -7.07
N HIS A 177 -2.70 17.60 -8.06
CA HIS A 177 -3.66 17.64 -9.16
C HIS A 177 -3.34 16.58 -10.24
N VAL A 178 -4.26 16.38 -11.19
CA VAL A 178 -4.10 15.38 -12.29
C VAL A 178 -2.79 15.51 -13.07
N GLY A 179 -2.33 16.74 -13.33
CA GLY A 179 -1.04 16.99 -13.96
C GLY A 179 0.17 16.52 -13.15
N TYR A 180 0.12 16.54 -11.81
CA TYR A 180 1.17 15.99 -10.96
C TYR A 180 1.21 14.47 -11.09
N TRP A 181 0.05 13.82 -10.95
CA TRP A 181 -0.09 12.38 -11.13
C TRP A 181 0.43 11.89 -12.49
N ALA A 182 0.03 12.56 -13.57
CA ALA A 182 0.46 12.19 -14.92
C ALA A 182 1.98 12.31 -15.11
N ARG A 183 2.59 13.37 -14.58
CA ARG A 183 4.06 13.56 -14.64
C ARG A 183 4.79 12.50 -13.83
N SER A 184 4.35 12.22 -12.60
CA SER A 184 4.96 11.18 -11.76
C SER A 184 4.89 9.82 -12.43
N PHE A 185 3.73 9.46 -12.98
CA PHE A 185 3.57 8.19 -13.69
C PHE A 185 4.52 8.06 -14.90
N VAL A 186 4.61 9.10 -15.73
CA VAL A 186 5.52 9.09 -16.89
C VAL A 186 6.99 9.06 -16.46
N GLN A 187 7.36 9.80 -15.41
CA GLN A 187 8.72 9.79 -14.86
C GLN A 187 9.13 8.40 -14.35
N ASP A 188 8.24 7.74 -13.61
CA ASP A 188 8.48 6.38 -13.11
C ASP A 188 8.61 5.37 -14.25
N LEU A 189 7.78 5.53 -15.29
CA LEU A 189 7.85 4.71 -16.50
C LEU A 189 9.18 4.92 -17.25
N GLU A 190 9.60 6.17 -17.45
CA GLU A 190 10.88 6.50 -18.08
C GLU A 190 12.06 5.96 -17.28
N TRP A 191 12.04 6.11 -15.95
CA TRP A 191 13.07 5.59 -15.07
C TRP A 191 13.19 4.08 -15.20
N THR A 192 12.06 3.37 -15.15
CA THR A 192 12.00 1.91 -15.29
C THR A 192 12.54 1.47 -16.66
N CYS A 193 12.16 2.14 -17.74
CA CYS A 193 12.65 1.84 -19.09
C CYS A 193 14.17 2.09 -19.24
N ARG A 194 14.70 3.18 -18.68
CA ARG A 194 16.15 3.47 -18.70
C ARG A 194 16.95 2.43 -17.92
N GLU A 195 16.47 2.04 -16.75
CA GLU A 195 17.12 1.02 -15.93
C GLU A 195 17.05 -0.36 -16.60
N HIS A 196 15.94 -0.70 -17.24
CA HIS A 196 15.83 -1.95 -18.00
C HIS A 196 16.79 -1.99 -19.20
N ALA A 197 16.99 -0.87 -19.89
CA ALA A 197 17.95 -0.76 -20.99
C ALA A 197 19.42 -0.85 -20.54
N ARG A 198 19.71 -0.53 -19.28
CA ARG A 198 21.06 -0.66 -18.69
C ARG A 198 21.38 -2.09 -18.26
N ARG A 199 20.37 -2.92 -17.97
CA ARG A 199 20.58 -4.30 -17.55
C ARG A 199 21.21 -5.12 -18.68
N GLY A 200 22.31 -5.80 -18.37
CA GLY A 200 22.96 -6.72 -19.31
C GLY A 200 22.16 -8.03 -19.38
N CYS A 201 21.81 -8.47 -20.58
CA CYS A 201 21.20 -9.79 -20.80
C CYS A 201 22.27 -10.88 -20.85
N TRP A 202 22.20 -11.85 -19.95
CA TRP A 202 23.14 -12.97 -19.89
C TRP A 202 22.44 -14.29 -20.17
N GLY A 203 23.06 -15.12 -21.01
CA GLY A 203 22.72 -16.52 -21.15
C GLY A 203 23.29 -17.35 -20.00
N ILE A 204 22.40 -18.05 -19.28
CA ILE A 204 22.73 -18.94 -18.16
C ILE A 204 22.15 -20.33 -18.45
N GLY A 205 22.91 -21.39 -18.19
CA GLY A 205 22.53 -22.78 -18.44
C GLY A 205 23.11 -23.35 -19.74
N PHE A 206 22.90 -24.66 -19.96
CA PHE A 206 23.37 -25.40 -21.14
C PHE A 206 22.23 -26.20 -21.78
N GLY A 207 22.24 -26.33 -23.11
CA GLY A 207 21.24 -27.10 -23.85
C GLY A 207 19.80 -26.62 -23.61
N LEU A 208 18.88 -27.54 -23.35
CA LEU A 208 17.45 -27.25 -23.10
C LEU A 208 17.18 -26.47 -21.80
N SER A 209 18.19 -26.25 -20.96
CA SER A 209 18.09 -25.46 -19.72
C SER A 209 18.56 -24.01 -19.86
N PHE A 210 18.88 -23.57 -21.09
CA PHE A 210 19.29 -22.20 -21.37
C PHE A 210 18.20 -21.19 -21.01
N ARG A 211 18.56 -20.15 -20.25
CA ARG A 211 17.70 -19.03 -19.89
C ARG A 211 18.45 -17.73 -20.15
N VAL A 212 17.72 -16.72 -20.62
CA VAL A 212 18.23 -15.33 -20.67
C VAL A 212 17.77 -14.63 -19.40
N VAL A 213 18.71 -14.04 -18.67
CA VAL A 213 18.44 -13.30 -17.43
C VAL A 213 19.00 -11.88 -17.59
N ALA A 214 18.17 -10.87 -17.31
CA ALA A 214 18.60 -9.49 -17.24
C ALA A 214 19.18 -9.21 -15.84
N LEU A 215 20.47 -8.90 -15.76
CA LEU A 215 21.19 -8.66 -14.52
C LEU A 215 21.72 -7.22 -14.47
N ASP A 216 22.03 -6.77 -13.25
CA ASP A 216 22.59 -5.44 -12.98
C ASP A 216 23.84 -5.16 -13.86
N PRO A 217 24.08 -3.93 -14.32
CA PRO A 217 25.26 -3.58 -15.10
C PRO A 217 26.59 -3.94 -14.41
N ASN A 218 26.63 -3.94 -13.08
CA ASN A 218 27.81 -4.29 -12.29
C ASN A 218 27.99 -5.80 -12.10
N PHE A 219 27.04 -6.62 -12.58
CA PHE A 219 27.16 -8.06 -12.53
C PHE A 219 28.31 -8.54 -13.41
N LYS A 220 29.37 -9.05 -12.77
CA LYS A 220 30.49 -9.71 -13.46
C LYS A 220 30.28 -11.21 -13.43
N LYS A 221 29.97 -11.80 -14.59
CA LYS A 221 29.96 -13.25 -14.75
C LYS A 221 31.35 -13.80 -14.44
N LEU A 222 31.45 -14.66 -13.43
CA LEU A 222 32.72 -15.29 -13.08
C LEU A 222 33.11 -16.28 -14.20
N SER A 223 34.35 -16.16 -14.70
CA SER A 223 34.91 -17.11 -15.66
C SER A 223 35.18 -18.45 -14.97
N THR A 224 34.66 -19.53 -15.52
CA THR A 224 34.88 -20.89 -15.02
C THR A 224 36.37 -21.25 -15.04
N GLU A 225 37.10 -20.84 -16.07
CA GLU A 225 38.55 -21.08 -16.19
C GLU A 225 39.32 -20.40 -15.06
N HIS A 226 38.98 -19.15 -14.77
CA HIS A 226 39.61 -18.41 -13.67
C HIS A 226 39.25 -19.04 -12.32
N ILE A 227 37.97 -19.33 -12.06
CA ILE A 227 37.56 -19.96 -10.79
C ILE A 227 38.26 -21.29 -10.59
N VAL A 228 38.29 -22.16 -11.60
CA VAL A 228 38.93 -23.49 -11.50
C VAL A 228 40.42 -23.36 -11.25
N SER A 229 41.10 -22.43 -11.94
CA SER A 229 42.52 -22.16 -11.72
C SER A 229 42.80 -21.64 -10.30
N ALA A 230 42.02 -20.65 -9.84
CA ALA A 230 42.12 -20.09 -8.49
C ALA A 230 41.81 -21.14 -7.42
N TYR A 231 40.79 -21.97 -7.62
CA TYR A 231 40.42 -23.07 -6.74
C TYR A 231 41.58 -24.07 -6.62
N LYS A 232 42.18 -24.51 -7.73
CA LYS A 232 43.30 -25.47 -7.68
C LYS A 232 44.55 -24.92 -6.99
N ARG A 233 44.83 -23.62 -7.12
CA ARG A 233 46.04 -22.98 -6.56
C ARG A 233 45.93 -22.59 -5.08
N THR A 234 44.71 -22.47 -4.55
CA THR A 234 44.48 -21.99 -3.19
C THR A 234 44.49 -23.13 -2.18
N THR A 235 45.13 -22.87 -1.03
CA THR A 235 45.27 -23.80 0.11
C THR A 235 44.13 -23.67 1.12
N THR A 236 43.39 -22.56 1.12
CA THR A 236 42.20 -22.36 1.95
C THR A 236 41.15 -21.60 1.16
N ARG A 237 39.92 -22.11 1.13
CA ARG A 237 38.83 -21.62 0.28
C ARG A 237 37.56 -21.44 1.10
N ALA A 238 37.05 -20.22 1.15
CA ALA A 238 35.75 -19.94 1.76
C ALA A 238 34.65 -20.01 0.70
N ILE A 239 33.64 -20.86 0.92
CA ILE A 239 32.47 -21.01 0.04
C ILE A 239 31.23 -20.63 0.86
N ILE A 240 30.61 -19.50 0.53
CA ILE A 240 29.45 -18.97 1.25
C ILE A 240 28.25 -19.05 0.31
N LEU A 241 27.21 -19.76 0.72
CA LEU A 241 26.03 -20.05 -0.10
C LEU A 241 24.78 -19.47 0.57
N ASP A 242 24.02 -18.66 -0.17
CA ASP A 242 22.71 -18.21 0.26
C ASP A 242 21.66 -19.30 0.04
N TYR A 243 21.05 -19.78 1.12
CA TYR A 243 20.04 -20.82 1.02
C TYR A 243 18.72 -20.31 0.43
N ASP A 244 18.21 -19.19 0.95
CA ASP A 244 16.86 -18.71 0.61
C ASP A 244 16.81 -18.12 -0.81
N GLY A 245 17.91 -17.55 -1.31
CA GLY A 245 18.00 -17.01 -2.67
C GLY A 245 18.57 -17.96 -3.72
N THR A 246 19.58 -18.78 -3.38
CA THR A 246 20.36 -19.55 -4.38
C THR A 246 20.05 -21.05 -4.38
N LEU A 247 19.90 -21.69 -3.22
CA LEU A 247 19.73 -23.15 -3.12
C LEU A 247 18.26 -23.61 -3.05
N MET A 248 17.35 -22.72 -2.67
CA MET A 248 15.92 -23.01 -2.54
C MET A 248 15.18 -22.83 -3.89
N PRO A 249 14.40 -23.82 -4.36
CA PRO A 249 13.57 -23.66 -5.54
C PRO A 249 12.41 -22.66 -5.27
N GLN A 250 12.44 -21.51 -5.96
CA GLN A 250 11.55 -20.36 -5.74
C GLN A 250 10.02 -20.63 -5.81
N PRO A 251 9.48 -21.64 -6.53
CA PRO A 251 8.03 -21.92 -6.52
C PRO A 251 7.59 -23.10 -5.62
N SER A 252 8.48 -23.68 -4.79
CA SER A 252 8.14 -24.86 -3.99
C SER A 252 7.41 -24.55 -2.67
N ILE A 253 6.35 -25.32 -2.37
CA ILE A 253 5.64 -25.28 -1.07
C ILE A 253 6.56 -25.83 0.03
N ASP A 254 7.31 -26.90 -0.29
CA ASP A 254 8.32 -27.44 0.59
C ASP A 254 9.65 -26.72 0.38
N LYS A 255 10.08 -26.00 1.42
CA LYS A 255 11.32 -25.21 1.44
C LYS A 255 12.49 -25.99 2.03
N SER A 256 12.32 -27.29 2.30
CA SER A 256 13.37 -28.16 2.80
C SER A 256 14.43 -28.45 1.72
N PRO A 257 15.69 -28.72 2.11
CA PRO A 257 16.75 -28.99 1.15
C PRO A 257 16.54 -30.35 0.48
N SER A 258 16.74 -30.40 -0.84
CA SER A 258 16.70 -31.68 -1.58
C SER A 258 17.87 -32.59 -1.16
N SER A 259 17.68 -33.91 -1.28
CA SER A 259 18.74 -34.90 -1.03
C SER A 259 20.00 -34.62 -1.87
N LYS A 260 19.81 -34.25 -3.14
CA LYS A 260 20.91 -33.87 -4.05
C LYS A 260 21.68 -32.65 -3.54
N SER A 261 21.01 -31.65 -2.97
CA SER A 261 21.66 -30.47 -2.39
C SER A 261 22.52 -30.85 -1.18
N ILE A 262 22.02 -31.74 -0.32
CA ILE A 262 22.74 -32.26 0.86
C ILE A 262 23.98 -33.03 0.41
N ASP A 263 23.88 -33.89 -0.61
CA ASP A 263 25.02 -34.65 -1.13
C ASP A 263 26.12 -33.76 -1.69
N ILE A 264 25.75 -32.70 -2.41
CA ILE A 264 26.69 -31.72 -2.96
C ILE A 264 27.40 -30.96 -1.83
N LEU A 265 26.65 -30.50 -0.82
CA LEU A 265 27.23 -29.81 0.35
C LEU A 265 28.21 -30.71 1.09
N ASN A 266 27.84 -31.97 1.30
CA ASN A 266 28.71 -32.96 1.93
C ASN A 266 29.97 -33.21 1.09
N SER A 267 29.85 -33.30 -0.23
CA SER A 267 31.00 -33.42 -1.14
C SER A 267 31.95 -32.22 -1.02
N LEU A 268 31.42 -31.00 -0.98
CA LEU A 268 32.22 -29.78 -0.80
C LEU A 268 32.94 -29.75 0.56
N CYS A 269 32.27 -30.21 1.62
CA CYS A 269 32.81 -30.27 2.98
C CYS A 269 33.82 -31.40 3.20
N ARG A 270 33.95 -32.37 2.27
CA ARG A 270 34.97 -33.43 2.36
C ARG A 270 36.38 -32.92 2.06
N ASP A 271 36.50 -31.90 1.22
CA ASP A 271 37.79 -31.24 0.95
C ASP A 271 38.19 -30.41 2.17
N THR A 272 39.32 -30.77 2.79
CA THR A 272 39.83 -30.11 4.01
C THR A 272 40.27 -28.68 3.77
N ASN A 273 40.51 -28.29 2.52
CA ASN A 273 40.86 -26.91 2.17
C ASN A 273 39.61 -26.02 2.03
N ASN A 274 38.41 -26.60 2.02
CA ASN A 274 37.16 -25.86 1.90
C ASN A 274 36.52 -25.57 3.26
N VAL A 275 36.17 -24.30 3.45
CA VAL A 275 35.35 -23.82 4.55
C VAL A 275 33.99 -23.42 3.96
N VAL A 276 32.98 -24.27 4.14
CA VAL A 276 31.67 -24.10 3.53
C VAL A 276 30.68 -23.56 4.55
N PHE A 277 29.98 -22.47 4.20
CA PHE A 277 28.95 -21.85 5.02
C PHE A 277 27.65 -21.68 4.24
N ILE A 278 26.52 -21.92 4.92
CA ILE A 278 25.20 -21.51 4.45
C ILE A 278 24.74 -20.29 5.22
N VAL A 279 24.24 -19.28 4.52
CA VAL A 279 23.56 -18.11 5.09
C VAL A 279 22.08 -18.20 4.77
N SER A 280 21.22 -17.96 5.76
CA SER A 280 19.78 -18.05 5.61
C SER A 280 19.03 -17.09 6.53
N ALA A 281 17.87 -16.64 6.09
CA ALA A 281 16.90 -15.86 6.87
C ALA A 281 16.15 -16.73 7.91
N ARG A 282 16.28 -18.06 7.83
CA ARG A 282 15.53 -19.01 8.66
C ARG A 282 16.07 -19.10 10.08
N SER A 283 15.23 -19.59 10.99
CA SER A 283 15.58 -19.78 12.40
C SER A 283 16.61 -20.89 12.59
N ARG A 284 17.38 -20.80 13.68
CA ARG A 284 18.38 -21.80 14.08
C ARG A 284 17.80 -23.22 14.17
N LYS A 285 16.59 -23.35 14.72
CA LYS A 285 15.92 -24.65 14.93
C LYS A 285 15.66 -25.35 13.59
N THR A 286 15.12 -24.61 12.63
CA THR A 286 14.82 -25.14 11.28
C THR A 286 16.09 -25.55 10.55
N LEU A 287 17.12 -24.71 10.53
CA LEU A 287 18.37 -25.00 9.82
C LEU A 287 19.15 -26.16 10.46
N THR A 288 19.09 -26.29 11.78
CA THR A 288 19.71 -27.42 12.50
C THR A 288 19.07 -28.75 12.09
N GLN A 289 17.74 -28.77 11.95
CA GLN A 289 17.00 -29.96 11.54
C GLN A 289 17.28 -30.32 10.07
N TRP A 290 17.25 -29.33 9.19
CA TRP A 290 17.40 -29.54 7.74
C TRP A 290 18.79 -29.98 7.31
N PHE A 291 19.84 -29.46 7.96
CA PHE A 291 21.23 -29.78 7.63
C PHE A 291 21.90 -30.69 8.66
N SER A 292 21.12 -31.50 9.38
CA SER A 292 21.63 -32.44 10.40
C SER A 292 22.60 -33.49 9.83
N ALA A 293 22.42 -33.83 8.55
CA ALA A 293 23.27 -34.75 7.79
C ALA A 293 24.64 -34.16 7.38
N CYS A 294 24.87 -32.85 7.56
CA CYS A 294 26.11 -32.18 7.15
C CYS A 294 26.97 -31.82 8.37
N GLU A 295 27.93 -32.68 8.73
CA GLU A 295 28.67 -32.55 9.99
C GLU A 295 29.64 -31.35 10.02
N LYS A 296 30.33 -31.11 8.91
CA LYS A 296 31.37 -30.08 8.76
C LYS A 296 30.87 -28.76 8.17
N LEU A 297 29.55 -28.62 7.99
CA LEU A 297 28.95 -27.45 7.38
C LEU A 297 28.78 -26.32 8.40
N GLY A 298 29.28 -25.14 8.06
CA GLY A 298 29.00 -23.91 8.79
C GLY A 298 27.59 -23.40 8.47
N ILE A 299 26.86 -22.91 9.47
CA ILE A 299 25.50 -22.37 9.29
C ILE A 299 25.41 -21.01 9.95
N ALA A 300 24.94 -20.02 9.19
CA ALA A 300 24.58 -18.68 9.62
C ALA A 300 23.07 -18.49 9.48
N ALA A 301 22.37 -18.39 10.61
CA ALA A 301 20.93 -18.27 10.72
C ALA A 301 20.50 -16.81 10.95
N GLU A 302 19.23 -16.50 10.67
CA GLU A 302 18.63 -15.18 10.92
C GLU A 302 19.47 -14.04 10.31
N HIS A 303 19.76 -14.16 9.01
CA HIS A 303 20.59 -13.21 8.25
C HIS A 303 22.03 -13.07 8.80
N GLY A 304 22.55 -14.12 9.43
CA GLY A 304 23.91 -14.16 9.96
C GLY A 304 24.06 -13.57 11.36
N TYR A 305 22.97 -13.24 12.04
CA TYR A 305 23.02 -12.82 13.44
C TYR A 305 23.57 -13.94 14.35
N PHE A 306 23.18 -15.18 14.07
CA PHE A 306 23.72 -16.38 14.72
C PHE A 306 24.51 -17.22 13.74
N PHE A 307 25.66 -17.74 14.13
CA PHE A 307 26.41 -18.68 13.31
C PHE A 307 27.07 -19.80 14.12
N ARG A 308 27.29 -20.95 13.47
CA ARG A 308 28.08 -22.06 13.98
C ARG A 308 29.00 -22.58 12.88
N VAL A 309 30.19 -23.06 13.26
CA VAL A 309 31.23 -23.46 12.29
C VAL A 309 31.11 -24.92 11.86
N LYS A 310 30.46 -25.76 12.67
CA LYS A 310 30.20 -27.18 12.41
C LYS A 310 28.97 -27.62 13.19
N ARG A 311 28.45 -28.83 12.93
CA ARG A 311 27.23 -29.35 13.57
C ARG A 311 27.31 -29.30 15.10
N ASP A 312 28.41 -29.78 15.66
CA ASP A 312 28.58 -29.95 17.11
C ASP A 312 29.17 -28.71 17.80
N ALA A 313 29.36 -27.61 17.06
CA ALA A 313 29.80 -26.35 17.66
C ALA A 313 28.61 -25.56 18.21
N GLU A 314 28.85 -24.85 19.31
CA GLU A 314 27.87 -23.92 19.87
C GLU A 314 27.59 -22.76 18.91
N TRP A 315 26.34 -22.29 18.94
CA TRP A 315 25.93 -21.10 18.21
C TRP A 315 26.57 -19.86 18.84
N LYS A 316 27.29 -19.10 18.03
CA LYS A 316 27.83 -17.80 18.39
C LYS A 316 26.94 -16.70 17.84
N THR A 317 26.85 -15.60 18.56
CA THR A 317 26.18 -14.37 18.10
C THR A 317 27.24 -13.42 17.56
N CYS A 318 26.96 -12.73 16.46
CA CYS A 318 27.85 -11.70 15.92
C CYS A 318 27.97 -10.43 16.80
N ALA A 319 27.33 -10.40 17.97
CA ALA A 319 27.29 -9.26 18.88
C ALA A 319 28.46 -9.29 19.90
N SER A 320 29.68 -9.06 19.41
CA SER A 320 30.79 -8.59 20.24
C SER A 320 31.85 -7.89 19.40
N HIS A 321 31.51 -6.70 18.89
CA HIS A 321 32.38 -5.51 18.78
C HIS A 321 31.56 -4.39 18.14
N ARG A 322 30.84 -3.62 18.96
CA ARG A 322 30.36 -2.30 18.59
C ARG A 322 31.46 -1.33 19.02
N LEU A 323 32.25 -0.84 18.07
CA LEU A 323 32.88 0.49 18.00
C LEU A 323 33.93 0.50 16.85
N TYR A 324 33.76 1.46 15.94
CA TYR A 324 34.59 1.81 14.76
C TYR A 324 34.51 0.90 13.53
N LEU A 325 33.48 1.14 12.70
CA LEU A 325 33.54 1.08 11.24
C LEU A 325 32.47 2.05 10.68
N GLU A 326 32.57 3.33 11.08
CA GLU A 326 32.32 4.39 10.10
C GLU A 326 33.63 4.52 9.30
N ALA A 327 33.49 4.50 7.97
CA ALA A 327 34.54 4.42 6.95
C ALA A 327 35.02 3.00 6.57
N ASP A 328 34.79 2.66 5.30
CA ASP A 328 35.42 1.57 4.52
C ASP A 328 34.97 0.11 4.67
N CYS A 329 33.65 -0.14 4.66
CA CYS A 329 33.15 -1.43 4.16
C CYS A 329 31.91 -1.30 3.27
N ARG A 330 32.08 -0.74 2.06
CA ARG A 330 31.04 -0.73 1.00
C ARG A 330 30.74 -2.12 0.41
N THR A 331 31.37 -3.19 0.91
CA THR A 331 31.25 -4.55 0.36
C THR A 331 30.29 -5.44 1.15
N CYS A 332 29.90 -5.07 2.38
CA CYS A 332 28.99 -5.87 3.21
C CYS A 332 27.53 -5.38 3.17
N ASP A 333 27.27 -4.11 2.88
CA ASP A 333 25.90 -3.58 2.75
C ASP A 333 25.17 -4.05 1.48
N ALA A 334 25.91 -4.47 0.44
CA ALA A 334 25.33 -4.96 -0.80
C ALA A 334 24.61 -6.33 -0.67
N ALA A 335 24.82 -7.05 0.44
CA ALA A 335 24.18 -8.35 0.67
C ALA A 335 22.92 -8.28 1.57
N ILE A 336 22.63 -7.12 2.17
CA ILE A 336 21.55 -6.99 3.17
C ILE A 336 20.31 -6.26 2.58
N HIS A 337 20.47 -5.48 1.51
CA HIS A 337 19.35 -4.93 0.75
C HIS A 337 19.14 -5.69 -0.56
N GLY A 338 18.71 -6.95 -0.43
CA GLY A 338 17.90 -7.59 -1.47
C GLY A 338 16.51 -6.95 -1.44
N ASP A 339 16.26 -6.09 -2.41
CA ASP A 339 14.97 -5.46 -2.72
C ASP A 339 13.84 -6.51 -2.74
N TYR A 340 13.19 -6.71 -1.60
CA TYR A 340 11.82 -7.22 -1.55
C TYR A 340 10.86 -6.05 -1.76
N GLY A 341 10.90 -5.51 -2.98
CA GLY A 341 9.79 -4.77 -3.55
C GLY A 341 8.59 -5.71 -3.67
N ARG A 342 7.83 -5.87 -2.58
CA ARG A 342 6.43 -6.30 -2.66
C ARG A 342 5.68 -5.20 -3.41
N VAL A 343 5.62 -5.33 -4.72
CA VAL A 343 4.53 -4.75 -5.51
C VAL A 343 3.25 -5.39 -4.97
N LYS A 344 2.59 -4.70 -4.04
CA LYS A 344 1.17 -4.92 -3.78
C LYS A 344 0.45 -4.39 -5.02
N HIS A 345 -0.02 -5.30 -5.87
CA HIS A 345 -1.12 -5.01 -6.78
C HIS A 345 -2.44 -5.18 -6.05
#